data_AF-N9N8A6-F1
#
_entry.id   AF-N9N8A6-F1
#
_cell.length_a   1.000
_cell.length_b   1.000
_cell.length_c   1.000
_cell.angle_alpha   90.00
_cell.angle_beta   90.00
_cell.angle_gamma   90.00
#
_symmetry.space_group_name_H-M   'P 1'
#
loop_
_entity.id
_entity.type
_entity.pdbx_description
1 polymer ?
#
loop_
_entity_poly.entity_id
_entity_poly.type
_entity_poly.pdbx_seq_one_letter_code
_entity_poly.pdbx_strand_id
1 'polypeptide(L)'
;MKKTYVALGLVIVLSLQGCAAVMASNQPHKKNLSVLEVGKHRNNVISELGAPVTSEIQNGERKEIYTFQQGYSKGARISRTLWHTTADIATIGLWEIIGSPTEIYFNGQQLSYEVVFDDRDNIKSAKLIQNAATPVVE
;
A
#
# COMPACT_ATOMS: atom_id res chain seq x y z
N MET A 1 -47.26 -4.35 1.26
CA MET A 1 -46.43 -3.71 2.32
C MET A 1 -45.27 -4.60 2.76
N LYS A 2 -45.45 -5.81 3.34
CA LYS A 2 -44.30 -6.66 3.74
C LYS A 2 -43.37 -7.08 2.58
N LYS A 3 -43.94 -7.46 1.43
CA LYS A 3 -43.18 -7.87 0.23
C LYS A 3 -42.35 -6.74 -0.39
N THR A 4 -42.82 -5.51 -0.30
CA THR A 4 -42.12 -4.33 -0.82
C THR A 4 -40.92 -3.95 0.06
N TYR A 5 -41.01 -4.12 1.39
CA TYR A 5 -39.85 -3.93 2.29
C TYR A 5 -38.77 -5.01 2.11
N VAL A 6 -39.19 -6.26 1.86
CA VAL A 6 -38.25 -7.36 1.56
C VAL A 6 -37.52 -7.12 0.24
N ALA A 7 -38.24 -6.70 -0.80
CA ALA A 7 -37.63 -6.37 -2.09
C ALA A 7 -36.67 -5.18 -1.98
N LEU A 8 -37.05 -4.14 -1.24
CA LEU A 8 -36.20 -2.96 -1.01
C LEU A 8 -34.93 -3.32 -0.20
N GLY A 9 -35.07 -4.15 0.84
CA GLY A 9 -33.94 -4.64 1.62
C GLY A 9 -32.96 -5.48 0.78
N LEU A 10 -33.47 -6.34 -0.10
CA LEU A 10 -32.65 -7.15 -1.00
C LEU A 10 -31.87 -6.29 -2.00
N VAL A 11 -32.50 -5.27 -2.59
CA VAL A 11 -31.82 -4.33 -3.51
C VAL A 11 -30.70 -3.58 -2.82
N ILE A 12 -30.91 -3.14 -1.57
CA ILE A 12 -29.88 -2.45 -0.78
C ILE A 12 -28.70 -3.39 -0.49
N VAL A 13 -28.94 -4.63 -0.06
CA VAL A 13 -27.86 -5.61 0.21
C VAL A 13 -27.05 -5.90 -1.05
N LEU A 14 -27.71 -6.11 -2.20
CA LEU A 14 -27.04 -6.36 -3.48
C LEU A 14 -26.24 -5.16 -4.00
N SER A 15 -26.54 -3.94 -3.54
CA SER A 15 -25.80 -2.73 -3.93
C SER A 15 -24.51 -2.49 -3.12
N LEU A 16 -24.30 -3.23 -2.03
CA LEU A 16 -23.14 -3.10 -1.13
C LEU A 16 -22.05 -4.17 -1.35
N GLN A 17 -22.17 -4.96 -2.41
CA GLN A 17 -21.27 -6.07 -2.74
C GLN A 17 -19.95 -5.56 -3.36
N GLY A 18 -18.86 -6.26 -3.12
CA GLY A 18 -17.59 -6.10 -3.83
C GLY A 18 -16.68 -4.96 -3.35
N CYS A 19 -17.01 -4.28 -2.25
CA CYS A 19 -16.19 -3.23 -1.67
C CYS A 19 -14.76 -3.73 -1.34
N ALA A 20 -14.63 -4.89 -0.70
CA ALA A 20 -13.35 -5.48 -0.38
C ALA A 20 -12.54 -5.84 -1.63
N ALA A 21 -13.19 -6.33 -2.68
CA ALA A 21 -12.53 -6.65 -3.95
C ALA A 21 -11.98 -5.38 -4.62
N VAL A 22 -12.76 -4.30 -4.65
CA VAL A 22 -12.31 -3.00 -5.20
C VAL A 22 -11.16 -2.43 -4.38
N MET A 23 -11.24 -2.49 -3.04
CA MET A 23 -10.15 -2.03 -2.17
C MET A 23 -8.87 -2.83 -2.41
N ALA A 24 -8.93 -4.16 -2.42
CA ALA A 24 -7.79 -5.02 -2.74
C ALA A 24 -7.17 -4.72 -4.12
N SER A 25 -8.03 -4.46 -5.11
CA SER A 25 -7.60 -4.08 -6.47
C SER A 25 -6.95 -2.70 -6.52
N ASN A 26 -7.32 -1.78 -5.64
CA ASN A 26 -6.80 -0.40 -5.57
C ASN A 26 -5.65 -0.22 -4.57
N GLN A 27 -5.23 -1.28 -3.86
CA GLN A 27 -4.11 -1.20 -2.94
C GLN A 27 -2.83 -0.67 -3.63
N PRO A 28 -1.95 0.03 -2.89
CA PRO A 28 -0.66 0.50 -3.38
C PRO A 28 0.13 -0.62 -4.04
N HIS A 29 0.90 -0.25 -5.05
CA HIS A 29 1.80 -1.18 -5.73
C HIS A 29 3.07 -1.41 -4.91
N LYS A 30 3.60 -2.63 -5.00
CA LYS A 30 4.93 -2.95 -4.48
C LYS A 30 5.98 -2.13 -5.23
N LYS A 31 6.69 -1.29 -4.50
CA LYS A 31 7.80 -0.45 -4.97
C LYS A 31 9.05 -1.27 -5.20
N ASN A 32 9.81 -0.89 -6.23
CA ASN A 32 11.09 -1.51 -6.55
C ASN A 32 12.20 -0.96 -5.64
N LEU A 33 12.64 -1.75 -4.66
CA LEU A 33 13.71 -1.36 -3.74
C LEU A 33 15.11 -1.47 -4.33
N SER A 34 15.28 -2.07 -5.53
CA SER A 34 16.59 -2.13 -6.19
C SER A 34 17.12 -0.74 -6.60
N VAL A 35 16.26 0.28 -6.61
CA VAL A 35 16.67 1.68 -6.81
C VAL A 35 17.54 2.20 -5.67
N LEU A 36 17.52 1.54 -4.51
CA LEU A 36 18.30 1.87 -3.31
C LEU A 36 19.68 1.18 -3.26
N GLU A 37 20.03 0.41 -4.29
CA GLU A 37 21.34 -0.22 -4.40
C GLU A 37 22.45 0.82 -4.55
N VAL A 38 23.62 0.53 -3.97
CA VAL A 38 24.80 1.40 -4.04
C VAL A 38 25.17 1.67 -5.50
N GLY A 39 25.51 2.93 -5.80
CA GLY A 39 25.88 3.39 -7.14
C GLY A 39 24.71 3.76 -8.05
N LYS A 40 23.44 3.55 -7.64
CA LYS A 40 22.29 4.06 -8.40
C LYS A 40 22.19 5.58 -8.25
N HIS A 41 21.80 6.25 -9.32
CA HIS A 41 21.60 7.70 -9.33
C HIS A 41 20.31 8.09 -8.60
N ARG A 42 20.33 9.23 -7.90
CA ARG A 42 19.22 9.82 -7.13
C ARG A 42 17.91 9.92 -7.91
N ASN A 43 17.96 10.27 -9.20
CA ASN A 43 16.76 10.35 -10.04
C ASN A 43 15.98 9.04 -10.11
N ASN A 44 16.65 7.89 -10.06
CA ASN A 44 15.98 6.59 -10.05
C ASN A 44 15.19 6.40 -8.74
N VAL A 45 15.79 6.79 -7.62
CA VAL A 45 15.15 6.75 -6.29
C VAL A 45 13.89 7.62 -6.29
N ILE A 46 13.99 8.85 -6.78
CA ILE A 46 12.85 9.79 -6.82
C ILE A 46 11.75 9.31 -7.75
N SER A 47 12.12 8.75 -8.91
CA SER A 47 11.14 8.26 -9.88
C SER A 47 10.29 7.11 -9.33
N GLU A 48 10.88 6.28 -8.44
CA GLU A 48 10.22 5.10 -7.89
C GLU A 48 9.54 5.39 -6.54
N LEU A 49 10.23 6.08 -5.63
CA LEU A 49 9.82 6.31 -4.25
C LEU A 49 9.15 7.67 -4.01
N GLY A 50 9.26 8.61 -4.95
CA GLY A 50 8.78 9.97 -4.82
C GLY A 50 9.82 10.92 -4.21
N ALA A 51 9.41 12.15 -3.91
CA ALA A 51 10.29 13.14 -3.29
C ALA A 51 10.64 12.73 -1.84
N PRO A 52 11.85 13.03 -1.37
CA PRO A 52 12.23 12.77 0.01
C PRO A 52 11.46 13.66 0.99
N VAL A 53 11.22 13.16 2.20
CA VAL A 53 10.58 13.88 3.31
C VAL A 53 11.53 14.93 3.89
N THR A 54 12.81 14.60 3.97
CA THR A 54 13.88 15.55 4.32
C THR A 54 15.08 15.36 3.40
N SER A 55 15.80 16.44 3.12
CA SER A 55 17.04 16.46 2.35
C SER A 55 17.99 17.44 3.02
N GLU A 56 19.12 16.94 3.50
CA GLU A 56 20.14 17.71 4.18
C GLU A 56 21.50 17.45 3.54
N ILE A 57 22.36 18.46 3.50
CA ILE A 57 23.76 18.31 3.09
C ILE A 57 24.61 18.37 4.35
N GLN A 58 25.31 17.28 4.67
CA GLN A 58 26.20 17.18 5.82
C GLN A 58 27.57 16.68 5.34
N ASN A 59 28.63 17.40 5.67
CA ASN A 59 30.02 17.04 5.30
C ASN A 59 30.25 16.81 3.79
N GLY A 60 29.51 17.52 2.93
CA GLY A 60 29.59 17.36 1.48
C GLY A 60 28.79 16.18 0.91
N GLU A 61 28.13 15.41 1.77
CA GLU A 61 27.25 14.30 1.38
C GLU A 61 25.79 14.72 1.53
N ARG A 62 24.95 14.30 0.59
CA ARG A 62 23.51 14.57 0.66
C ARG A 62 22.84 13.41 1.37
N LYS A 63 22.19 13.69 2.49
CA LYS A 63 21.44 12.74 3.30
C LYS A 63 19.95 13.01 3.13
N GLU A 64 19.19 12.03 2.67
CA GLU A 64 17.75 12.15 2.44
C GLU A 64 16.98 11.04 3.12
N ILE A 65 15.77 11.33 3.60
CA ILE A 65 14.84 10.33 4.12
C ILE A 65 13.69 10.16 3.14
N TYR A 66 13.47 8.93 2.68
CA TYR A 66 12.36 8.53 1.83
C TYR A 66 11.38 7.71 2.65
N THR A 67 10.14 8.19 2.76
CA THR A 67 9.04 7.46 3.39
C THR A 67 7.97 7.17 2.36
N PHE A 68 7.62 5.91 2.19
CA PHE A 68 6.64 5.47 1.20
C PHE A 68 5.86 4.24 1.68
N GLN A 69 4.68 4.05 1.10
CA GLN A 69 3.88 2.85 1.32
C GLN A 69 4.41 1.71 0.44
N GLN A 70 4.96 0.68 1.06
CA GLN A 70 5.32 -0.55 0.40
C GLN A 70 4.07 -1.42 0.21
N GLY A 71 3.57 -1.40 -1.02
CA GLY A 71 2.34 -2.07 -1.39
C GLY A 71 2.51 -3.53 -1.79
N TYR A 72 1.49 -4.06 -2.47
CA TYR A 72 1.42 -5.47 -2.86
C TYR A 72 1.85 -5.68 -4.32
N SER A 73 2.38 -6.87 -4.61
CA SER A 73 2.70 -7.25 -5.98
C SER A 73 1.42 -7.35 -6.82
N LYS A 74 1.55 -7.21 -8.15
CA LYS A 74 0.41 -7.37 -9.07
C LYS A 74 -0.31 -8.72 -8.86
N GLY A 75 0.45 -9.80 -8.70
CA GLY A 75 -0.10 -11.13 -8.44
C GLY A 75 -0.87 -11.21 -7.11
N ALA A 76 -0.33 -10.63 -6.04
CA ALA A 76 -1.02 -10.61 -4.74
C ALA A 76 -2.32 -9.79 -4.77
N ARG A 77 -2.34 -8.66 -5.49
CA ARG A 77 -3.56 -7.84 -5.64
C ARG A 77 -4.63 -8.59 -6.43
N ILE A 78 -4.24 -9.24 -7.52
CA ILE A 78 -5.15 -10.06 -8.34
C ILE A 78 -5.71 -11.21 -7.51
N SER A 79 -4.87 -11.96 -6.80
CA SER A 79 -5.34 -13.10 -6.00
C SER A 79 -6.29 -12.67 -4.88
N ARG A 80 -5.99 -11.57 -4.18
CA ARG A 80 -6.87 -11.01 -3.14
C ARG A 80 -8.20 -10.51 -3.71
N THR A 81 -8.15 -9.83 -4.85
CA THR A 81 -9.37 -9.36 -5.55
C THR A 81 -10.28 -10.54 -5.92
N LEU A 82 -9.71 -11.60 -6.49
CA LEU A 82 -10.45 -12.82 -6.84
C LEU A 82 -11.00 -13.51 -5.59
N TRP A 83 -10.22 -13.58 -4.51
CA TRP A 83 -10.65 -14.17 -3.25
C TRP A 83 -11.85 -13.43 -2.65
N HIS A 84 -11.75 -12.10 -2.50
CA HIS A 84 -12.86 -11.29 -1.98
C HIS A 84 -14.10 -11.38 -2.87
N THR A 85 -13.95 -11.31 -4.19
CA THR A 85 -15.07 -11.46 -5.14
C THR A 85 -15.76 -12.82 -4.97
N THR A 86 -14.98 -13.89 -4.85
CA THR A 86 -15.51 -15.25 -4.70
C THR A 86 -16.20 -15.43 -3.36
N ALA A 87 -15.59 -14.93 -2.27
CA ALA A 87 -16.16 -15.00 -0.94
C ALA A 87 -17.46 -14.19 -0.83
N ASP A 88 -17.51 -13.03 -1.48
CA ASP A 88 -18.69 -12.18 -1.49
C ASP A 88 -19.89 -12.84 -2.19
N ILE A 89 -19.66 -13.44 -3.37
CA ILE A 89 -20.68 -14.23 -4.08
C ILE A 89 -21.11 -15.45 -3.26
N ALA A 90 -20.15 -16.20 -2.70
CA ALA A 90 -20.42 -17.42 -1.95
C ALA A 90 -21.23 -17.16 -0.66
N THR A 91 -21.11 -15.96 -0.10
CA THR A 91 -21.80 -15.55 1.13
C THR A 91 -22.97 -14.60 0.88
N ILE A 92 -23.31 -14.33 -0.39
CA ILE A 92 -24.36 -13.38 -0.79
C ILE A 92 -24.16 -12.02 -0.10
N GLY A 93 -22.92 -11.54 -0.01
CA GLY A 93 -22.62 -10.23 0.57
C GLY A 93 -22.17 -10.18 2.00
N LEU A 94 -22.36 -11.26 2.75
CA LEU A 94 -22.04 -11.24 4.19
C LEU A 94 -20.53 -11.13 4.43
N TRP A 95 -19.72 -11.51 3.44
CA TRP A 95 -18.27 -11.36 3.49
C TRP A 95 -17.82 -9.92 3.70
N GLU A 96 -18.53 -8.93 3.15
CA GLU A 96 -18.13 -7.52 3.27
C GLU A 96 -18.07 -7.01 4.72
N ILE A 97 -18.81 -7.63 5.65
CA ILE A 97 -18.74 -7.30 7.09
C ILE A 97 -17.32 -7.53 7.65
N ILE A 98 -16.58 -8.48 7.09
CA ILE A 98 -15.24 -8.86 7.54
C ILE A 98 -14.17 -8.41 6.54
N GLY A 99 -14.44 -8.62 5.25
CA GLY A 99 -13.52 -8.33 4.15
C GLY A 99 -13.20 -6.84 4.04
N SER A 100 -14.21 -5.98 4.08
CA SER A 100 -13.98 -4.54 3.92
C SER A 100 -13.11 -3.93 5.04
N PRO A 101 -13.41 -4.16 6.34
CA PRO A 101 -12.54 -3.70 7.42
C PRO A 101 -11.11 -4.26 7.35
N THR A 102 -10.97 -5.51 6.90
CA THR A 102 -9.66 -6.14 6.71
C THR A 102 -8.83 -5.36 5.70
N GLU A 103 -9.39 -5.02 4.54
CA GLU A 103 -8.66 -4.30 3.49
C GLU A 103 -8.32 -2.85 3.87
N ILE A 104 -9.16 -2.19 4.69
CA ILE A 104 -8.87 -0.84 5.22
C ILE A 104 -7.62 -0.88 6.11
N TYR A 105 -7.54 -1.88 6.98
CA TYR A 105 -6.43 -2.01 7.92
C TYR A 105 -5.14 -2.48 7.23
N PHE A 106 -5.23 -3.43 6.30
CA PHE A 106 -4.07 -4.01 5.61
C PHE A 106 -3.79 -3.30 4.29
N ASN A 107 -3.31 -2.04 4.34
CA ASN A 107 -2.99 -1.24 3.16
C ASN A 107 -1.48 -1.21 2.82
N GLY A 108 -0.79 -2.34 2.96
CA GLY A 108 0.67 -2.44 2.83
C GLY A 108 1.41 -1.93 4.07
N GLN A 109 2.72 -1.72 3.95
CA GLN A 109 3.58 -1.31 5.06
C GLN A 109 4.28 0.01 4.78
N GLN A 110 4.24 0.96 5.72
CA GLN A 110 5.02 2.18 5.59
C GLN A 110 6.49 1.89 5.93
N LEU A 111 7.39 2.21 4.99
CA LEU A 111 8.83 2.05 5.15
C LEU A 111 9.50 3.43 5.07
N SER A 112 10.53 3.62 5.90
CA SER A 112 11.39 4.80 5.87
C SER A 112 12.85 4.41 5.67
N TYR A 113 13.46 4.91 4.60
CA TYR A 113 14.87 4.71 4.28
C TYR A 113 15.63 6.02 4.41
N GLU A 114 16.76 5.96 5.09
CA GLU A 114 17.81 6.97 5.05
C GLU A 114 18.77 6.61 3.91
N VAL A 115 18.92 7.53 2.95
CA VAL A 115 19.76 7.35 1.77
C VAL A 115 20.82 8.45 1.76
N VAL A 116 22.08 8.06 1.64
CA VAL A 116 23.21 8.98 1.54
C VAL A 116 23.73 8.94 0.11
N PHE A 117 23.85 10.11 -0.50
CA PHE A 117 24.38 10.31 -1.83
C PHE A 117 25.75 10.98 -1.80
N ASP A 118 26.59 10.61 -2.76
CA ASP A 118 27.86 11.26 -3.04
C ASP A 118 27.68 12.61 -3.78
N ASP A 119 28.81 13.24 -4.11
CA ASP A 119 28.91 14.51 -4.84
C ASP A 119 28.37 14.43 -6.28
N ARG A 120 28.17 13.22 -6.81
CA ARG A 120 27.62 12.93 -8.14
C ARG A 120 26.18 12.41 -8.07
N ASP A 121 25.52 12.60 -6.94
CA ASP A 121 24.14 12.14 -6.66
C ASP A 121 23.97 10.61 -6.83
N ASN A 122 25.03 9.81 -6.63
CA ASN A 122 24.92 8.35 -6.57
C ASN A 122 24.83 7.86 -5.13
N ILE A 123 24.09 6.78 -4.92
CA ILE A 123 23.88 6.21 -3.59
C ILE A 123 25.20 5.65 -3.06
N LYS A 124 25.64 6.18 -1.93
CA LYS A 124 26.75 5.66 -1.12
C LYS A 124 26.24 4.61 -0.13
N SER A 125 25.09 4.86 0.49
CA SER A 125 24.43 3.92 1.40
C SER A 125 22.92 4.13 1.47
N ALA A 126 22.19 3.08 1.76
CA ALA A 126 20.75 3.12 2.06
C ALA A 126 20.47 2.22 3.27
N LYS A 127 19.80 2.76 4.28
CA LYS A 127 19.48 2.06 5.53
C LYS A 127 18.01 2.24 5.87
N LEU A 128 17.33 1.13 6.19
CA LEU A 128 15.98 1.19 6.75
C LEU A 128 16.06 1.76 8.18
N ILE A 129 15.36 2.87 8.44
CA ILE A 129 15.39 3.57 9.74
C ILE A 129 14.14 3.34 10.57
N GLN A 130 13.00 3.03 9.94
CA GLN A 130 11.78 2.66 10.67
C GLN A 130 10.95 1.68 9.86
N ASN A 131 10.57 0.59 10.53
CA ASN A 131 9.59 -0.36 10.04
C ASN A 131 8.31 -0.06 10.82
N ALA A 132 7.38 0.74 10.26
CA ALA A 132 6.09 0.97 10.91
C ALA A 132 5.23 -0.29 10.72
N ALA A 133 5.54 -1.32 11.49
CA ALA A 133 4.66 -2.41 11.83
C ALA A 133 4.45 -2.39 13.35
N THR A 134 3.95 -1.28 13.86
CA THR A 134 3.22 -1.27 15.13
C THR A 134 1.89 -0.58 14.85
N PRO A 135 0.77 -1.32 14.82
CA PRO A 135 -0.49 -0.64 15.02
C PRO A 135 -0.42 0.01 16.39
N VAL A 136 -0.70 1.31 16.45
CA VAL A 136 -1.03 1.96 17.71
C VAL A 136 -2.37 1.35 18.13
N VAL A 137 -2.29 0.32 18.96
CA VAL A 137 -3.42 -0.18 19.73
C VAL A 137 -3.56 0.78 20.89
N GLU A 138 -4.58 1.64 20.85
CA GLU A 138 -5.17 2.24 22.04
C GLU A 138 -6.51 1.55 22.31
#